data_AF-A0AA48H8N9-F1
#
_entry.id   AF-A0AA48H8N9-F1
#
_cell.length_a   1.000
_cell.length_b   1.000
_cell.length_c   1.000
_cell.angle_alpha   90.00
_cell.angle_beta   90.00
_cell.angle_gamma   90.00
#
_symmetry.space_group_name_H-M   'P 1'
#
loop_
_entity.id
_entity.type
_entity.pdbx_description
1 polymer ?
#
loop_
_entity_poly.entity_id
_entity_poly.type
_entity_poly.pdbx_seq_one_letter_code
_entity_poly.pdbx_strand_id
1 'polypeptide(L)'
;MSEEPNDPLDFRTAFLARKRNKLGKEIILGLGGFSIVFAAGMLALNWPVGEARPASIEQQPQVLFRPASVPQFAICGRVRRTCVVDGDTFWLDGTKIRIADIDAPEIGKPSCDYEYQRGMRATHRLVELLNEGPFELRTIESRDEDQYGRKLRVVTRGGRSLGDQLVSEGLARTWTGRREPWC
;
A
#
# COMPACT_ATOMS: atom_id res chain seq x y z
N MET A 1 14.18 -31.46 22.75
CA MET A 1 14.22 -30.01 22.49
C MET A 1 15.44 -29.73 21.63
N SER A 2 15.26 -29.72 20.31
CA SER A 2 16.27 -29.30 19.35
C SER A 2 16.08 -27.81 19.12
N GLU A 3 17.05 -27.01 19.56
CA GLU A 3 17.16 -25.59 19.23
C GLU A 3 17.28 -25.45 17.70
N GLU A 4 16.30 -24.82 17.07
CA GLU A 4 16.43 -24.43 15.66
C GLU A 4 17.34 -23.19 15.55
N PRO A 5 18.27 -23.17 14.59
CA PRO A 5 19.16 -22.03 14.38
C PRO A 5 18.34 -20.84 13.86
N ASN A 6 18.55 -19.66 14.43
CA ASN A 6 18.03 -18.38 13.91
C ASN A 6 18.48 -18.22 12.45
N ASP A 7 17.60 -18.52 11.50
CA ASP A 7 17.81 -18.27 10.08
C ASP A 7 17.74 -16.75 9.83
N PRO A 8 18.83 -16.11 9.36
CA PRO A 8 18.85 -14.68 9.05
C PRO A 8 17.85 -14.27 7.95
N LEU A 9 17.20 -15.23 7.29
CA LEU A 9 16.22 -15.06 6.22
C LEU A 9 14.81 -15.52 6.61
N ASP A 10 14.52 -15.66 7.91
CA ASP A 10 13.17 -15.95 8.37
C ASP A 10 12.28 -14.70 8.34
N PHE A 11 11.79 -14.35 7.15
CA PHE A 11 10.80 -13.30 6.95
C PHE A 11 9.46 -13.59 7.67
N ARG A 12 9.24 -14.82 8.18
CA ARG A 12 7.96 -15.30 8.71
C ARG A 12 7.81 -15.08 10.22
N THR A 13 8.88 -15.21 11.02
CA THR A 13 8.80 -14.97 12.48
C THR A 13 8.62 -13.49 12.83
N ALA A 14 9.24 -12.57 12.09
CA ALA A 14 9.04 -11.13 12.27
C ALA A 14 7.58 -10.69 12.00
N PHE A 15 6.86 -11.45 11.17
CA PHE A 15 5.49 -11.14 10.78
C PHE A 15 4.45 -11.51 11.84
N LEU A 16 4.61 -12.66 12.47
CA LEU A 16 3.69 -13.13 13.52
C LEU A 16 3.87 -12.38 14.85
N ALA A 17 5.05 -11.82 15.11
CA ALA A 17 5.36 -11.11 16.36
C ALA A 17 4.60 -9.78 16.53
N ARG A 18 4.10 -9.15 15.46
CA ARG A 18 3.48 -7.80 15.51
C ARG A 18 1.99 -7.79 15.88
N LYS A 19 1.34 -8.94 16.07
CA LYS A 19 -0.13 -9.06 16.22
C LYS A 19 -0.66 -8.88 17.66
N ARG A 20 0.02 -8.19 18.59
CA ARG A 20 -0.48 -8.14 19.98
C ARG A 20 -0.60 -6.80 20.70
N ASN A 21 -0.38 -5.63 20.10
CA ASN A 21 -0.41 -4.39 20.91
C ASN A 21 -1.14 -3.23 20.22
N LYS A 22 -2.48 -3.27 20.14
CA LYS A 22 -3.30 -2.04 20.12
C LYS A 22 -4.75 -2.33 20.49
N LEU A 23 -4.98 -2.51 21.79
CA LEU A 23 -6.31 -2.39 22.38
C LEU A 23 -6.16 -1.70 23.74
N GLY A 24 -6.64 -0.46 23.85
CA GLY A 24 -6.93 0.16 25.14
C GLY A 24 -6.72 1.67 25.27
N LYS A 25 -7.85 2.37 25.46
CA LYS A 25 -8.12 3.56 26.33
C LYS A 25 -8.23 4.96 25.69
N GLU A 26 -9.49 5.36 25.40
CA GLU A 26 -10.33 6.44 26.02
C GLU A 26 -9.59 7.62 26.72
N ILE A 27 -10.03 8.89 26.70
CA ILE A 27 -11.26 9.46 27.32
C ILE A 27 -11.48 10.91 26.82
N ILE A 28 -12.76 11.26 26.61
CA ILE A 28 -13.32 12.62 26.39
C ILE A 28 -13.50 13.33 27.75
N LEU A 29 -13.04 14.58 27.88
CA LEU A 29 -13.48 15.50 28.94
C LEU A 29 -13.94 16.83 28.29
N GLY A 30 -15.25 17.07 28.31
CA GLY A 30 -15.84 18.39 28.06
C GLY A 30 -16.09 19.14 29.35
N LEU A 31 -16.06 20.47 29.29
CA LEU A 31 -16.56 21.52 30.22
C LEU A 31 -16.05 22.85 29.60
N GLY A 32 -16.76 23.95 29.43
CA GLY A 32 -18.10 24.40 29.82
C GLY A 32 -18.39 25.74 29.11
N GLY A 33 -19.66 26.12 29.05
CA GLY A 33 -20.13 27.30 28.32
C GLY A 33 -19.77 28.65 28.96
N PHE A 34 -20.02 29.73 28.21
CA PHE A 34 -20.28 31.06 28.76
C PHE A 34 -21.20 31.83 27.80
N SER A 35 -22.45 31.98 28.23
CA SER A 35 -23.45 32.90 27.69
C SER A 35 -23.08 34.34 28.02
N ILE A 36 -23.22 35.26 27.08
CA ILE A 36 -23.55 36.66 27.40
C ILE A 36 -24.58 37.17 26.37
N VAL A 37 -25.79 37.41 26.88
CA VAL A 37 -26.85 38.20 26.26
C VAL A 37 -26.50 39.67 26.52
N PHE A 38 -26.41 40.49 25.47
CA PHE A 38 -26.45 41.95 25.62
C PHE A 38 -27.69 42.50 24.94
N ALA A 39 -28.56 43.07 25.77
CA ALA A 39 -29.81 43.69 25.45
C ALA A 39 -29.61 45.03 24.70
N ALA A 40 -30.58 45.33 23.85
CA ALA A 40 -30.70 46.51 23.02
C ALA A 40 -30.89 47.82 23.81
N GLY A 41 -30.51 48.93 23.17
CA GLY A 41 -30.94 50.30 23.49
C GLY A 41 -30.45 51.24 22.38
N MET A 42 -31.17 51.39 21.26
CA MET A 42 -32.14 52.46 20.98
C MET A 42 -31.59 53.88 21.18
N LEU A 43 -31.31 54.60 20.07
CA LEU A 43 -32.04 55.82 19.66
C LEU A 43 -31.47 56.44 18.38
N ALA A 44 -32.28 56.39 17.31
CA ALA A 44 -32.43 57.36 16.20
C ALA A 44 -31.18 57.65 15.33
N LEU A 45 -31.23 57.68 13.99
CA LEU A 45 -32.17 58.41 13.15
C LEU A 45 -32.19 57.79 11.73
N ASN A 46 -33.41 57.51 11.28
CA ASN A 46 -33.89 57.40 9.90
C ASN A 46 -32.88 57.67 8.77
N TRP A 47 -32.34 56.61 8.15
CA TRP A 47 -31.67 56.68 6.85
C TRP A 47 -32.16 55.53 5.95
N PRO A 48 -32.67 55.78 4.73
CA PRO A 48 -33.01 54.72 3.80
C PRO A 48 -31.75 54.36 2.99
N VAL A 49 -30.92 53.46 3.50
CA VAL A 49 -29.96 52.76 2.65
C VAL A 49 -30.73 51.55 2.13
N GLY A 50 -31.01 51.52 0.84
CA GLY A 50 -31.52 50.30 0.21
C GLY A 50 -30.54 49.16 0.49
N GLU A 51 -31.00 48.09 1.15
CA GLU A 51 -30.24 46.85 1.23
C GLU A 51 -29.95 46.35 -0.19
N ALA A 52 -28.73 46.59 -0.65
CA ALA A 52 -28.07 45.67 -1.55
C ALA A 52 -28.06 44.33 -0.82
N ARG A 53 -28.96 43.42 -1.19
CA ARG A 53 -28.93 42.03 -0.74
C ARG A 53 -27.54 41.48 -1.07
N PRO A 54 -26.64 41.20 -0.11
CA PRO A 54 -25.55 40.32 -0.43
C PRO A 54 -26.23 38.98 -0.71
N ALA A 55 -26.16 38.52 -1.97
CA ALA A 55 -26.43 37.12 -2.26
C ALA A 55 -25.51 36.33 -1.32
N SER A 56 -26.11 35.72 -0.30
CA SER A 56 -25.42 34.81 0.60
C SER A 56 -24.88 33.70 -0.28
N ILE A 57 -23.60 33.81 -0.65
CA ILE A 57 -22.87 32.71 -1.20
C ILE A 57 -22.69 31.76 -0.02
N GLU A 58 -23.66 30.87 0.19
CA GLU A 58 -23.45 29.64 0.94
C GLU A 58 -22.45 28.79 0.14
N GLN A 59 -21.18 29.19 0.19
CA GLN A 59 -20.07 28.34 -0.18
C GLN A 59 -19.93 27.32 0.95
N GLN A 60 -20.79 26.32 0.90
CA GLN A 60 -20.53 25.05 1.57
C GLN A 60 -19.17 24.57 1.05
N PRO A 61 -18.16 24.37 1.91
CA PRO A 61 -16.90 23.81 1.48
C PRO A 61 -17.20 22.41 0.97
N GLN A 62 -17.25 22.26 -0.35
CA GLN A 62 -17.27 20.97 -1.02
C GLN A 62 -15.89 20.37 -0.77
N VAL A 63 -15.72 19.74 0.39
CA VAL A 63 -14.56 18.90 0.67
C VAL A 63 -14.67 17.76 -0.33
N LEU A 64 -13.99 17.92 -1.47
CA LEU A 64 -13.86 16.89 -2.49
C LEU A 64 -13.11 15.72 -1.85
N PHE A 65 -13.86 14.84 -1.20
CA PHE A 65 -13.41 13.52 -0.82
C PHE A 65 -13.20 12.75 -2.12
N ARG A 66 -12.06 12.95 -2.77
CA ARG A 66 -11.60 12.04 -3.81
C ARG A 66 -11.25 10.75 -3.08
N PRO A 67 -12.00 9.65 -3.25
CA PRO A 67 -11.51 8.37 -2.76
C PRO A 67 -10.12 8.18 -3.37
N ALA A 68 -9.14 7.83 -2.52
CA ALA A 68 -7.83 7.45 -3.01
C ALA A 68 -8.04 6.33 -4.02
N SER A 69 -7.75 6.58 -5.29
CA SER A 69 -7.89 5.58 -6.33
C SER A 69 -6.95 4.43 -6.00
N VAL A 70 -7.50 3.22 -5.81
CA VAL A 70 -6.68 2.02 -5.67
C VAL A 70 -5.86 1.89 -6.96
N PRO A 71 -4.53 1.72 -6.87
CA PRO A 71 -3.70 1.57 -8.05
C PRO A 71 -4.17 0.35 -8.87
N GLN A 72 -4.40 0.56 -10.17
CA GLN A 72 -4.71 -0.53 -11.10
C GLN A 72 -3.41 -0.98 -11.76
N PHE A 73 -3.15 -2.28 -11.66
CA PHE A 73 -2.01 -2.94 -12.27
C PHE A 73 -2.40 -3.62 -13.57
N ALA A 74 -1.51 -3.50 -14.55
CA ALA A 74 -1.49 -4.31 -15.76
C ALA A 74 -0.05 -4.77 -16.01
N ILE A 75 0.19 -5.68 -16.95
CA ILE A 75 1.54 -6.01 -17.37
C ILE A 75 2.22 -4.76 -17.98
N CYS A 76 3.48 -4.53 -17.63
CA CYS A 76 4.21 -3.34 -18.04
C CYS A 76 4.36 -3.26 -19.57
N GLY A 77 3.92 -2.14 -20.13
CA GLY A 77 4.22 -1.73 -21.50
C GLY A 77 5.47 -0.84 -21.58
N ARG A 78 5.45 0.12 -22.51
CA ARG A 78 6.54 1.09 -22.70
C ARG A 78 6.67 2.06 -21.52
N VAL A 79 5.54 2.55 -21.02
CA VAL A 79 5.51 3.44 -19.85
C VAL A 79 5.37 2.60 -18.59
N ARG A 80 6.27 2.82 -17.63
CA ARG A 80 6.34 2.06 -16.38
C ARG A 80 6.07 2.99 -15.21
N ARG A 81 4.85 2.93 -14.67
CA ARG A 81 4.45 3.71 -13.50
C ARG A 81 3.77 2.85 -12.45
N THR A 82 2.65 2.22 -12.82
CA THR A 82 1.93 1.26 -11.98
C THR A 82 1.61 0.05 -12.84
N CYS A 83 2.50 -0.95 -12.81
CA CYS A 83 2.42 -2.11 -13.69
C CYS A 83 3.31 -3.26 -13.19
N VAL A 84 3.03 -4.50 -13.60
CA VAL A 84 3.79 -5.70 -13.22
C VAL A 84 4.80 -6.05 -14.31
N VAL A 85 6.06 -6.27 -13.92
CA VAL A 85 7.15 -6.62 -14.84
C VAL A 85 7.22 -8.13 -15.02
N ASP A 86 7.24 -8.87 -13.92
CA ASP A 86 7.33 -10.33 -13.84
C ASP A 86 6.68 -10.82 -12.52
N GLY A 87 6.86 -12.09 -12.16
CA GLY A 87 6.22 -12.70 -10.98
C GLY A 87 6.72 -12.20 -9.61
N ASP A 88 7.75 -11.37 -9.54
CA ASP A 88 8.25 -10.80 -8.28
C ASP A 88 8.64 -9.31 -8.35
N THR A 89 8.52 -8.68 -9.53
CA THR A 89 8.90 -7.30 -9.76
C THR A 89 7.74 -6.51 -10.36
N PHE A 90 7.44 -5.34 -9.78
CA PHE A 90 6.42 -4.42 -10.28
C PHE A 90 6.83 -2.96 -10.07
N TRP A 91 6.14 -2.06 -10.74
CA TRP A 91 6.21 -0.62 -10.53
C TRP A 91 4.95 -0.16 -9.81
N LEU A 92 5.11 0.72 -8.82
CA LEU A 92 4.01 1.41 -8.16
C LEU A 92 4.34 2.91 -8.10
N ASP A 93 3.51 3.73 -8.73
CA ASP A 93 3.66 5.18 -8.80
C ASP A 93 5.05 5.66 -9.22
N GLY A 94 5.72 4.90 -10.09
CA GLY A 94 7.07 5.21 -10.59
C GLY A 94 8.20 4.65 -9.72
N THR A 95 7.89 3.93 -8.64
CA THR A 95 8.89 3.20 -7.84
C THR A 95 8.93 1.75 -8.27
N LYS A 96 10.13 1.24 -8.60
CA LYS A 96 10.34 -0.18 -8.92
C LYS A 96 10.53 -0.99 -7.65
N ILE A 97 9.70 -2.00 -7.44
CA ILE A 97 9.65 -2.84 -6.25
C ILE A 97 9.95 -4.28 -6.62
N ARG A 98 10.81 -4.94 -5.83
CA ARG A 98 11.08 -6.38 -5.85
C ARG A 98 10.50 -7.00 -4.57
N ILE A 99 9.65 -8.01 -4.72
CA ILE A 99 9.03 -8.74 -3.60
C ILE A 99 10.13 -9.53 -2.88
N ALA A 100 10.45 -9.16 -1.64
CA ALA A 100 11.71 -9.55 -1.00
C ALA A 100 11.74 -11.01 -0.50
N ASP A 101 10.59 -11.61 -0.23
CA ASP A 101 10.44 -12.93 0.38
C ASP A 101 10.33 -14.08 -0.65
N ILE A 102 10.38 -13.77 -1.95
CA ILE A 102 10.25 -14.77 -3.03
C ILE A 102 11.27 -14.58 -4.17
N ASP A 103 11.43 -15.63 -4.98
CA ASP A 103 12.02 -15.58 -6.32
C ASP A 103 11.01 -16.14 -7.32
N ALA A 104 10.83 -15.42 -8.44
CA ALA A 104 9.96 -15.85 -9.54
C ALA A 104 10.75 -16.12 -10.83
N PRO A 105 10.23 -16.98 -11.72
CA PRO A 105 10.77 -17.16 -13.07
C PRO A 105 10.72 -15.84 -13.85
N GLU A 106 11.79 -15.51 -14.56
CA GLU A 106 11.91 -14.24 -15.30
C GLU A 106 11.29 -14.33 -16.69
N ILE A 107 10.58 -13.28 -17.12
CA ILE A 107 9.99 -13.21 -18.47
C ILE A 107 10.81 -12.37 -19.45
N GLY A 108 11.68 -11.47 -18.94
CA GLY A 108 12.45 -10.56 -19.79
C GLY A 108 13.65 -11.21 -20.46
N LYS A 109 14.30 -12.14 -19.76
CA LYS A 109 15.46 -12.92 -20.24
C LYS A 109 15.40 -14.35 -19.68
N PRO A 110 14.38 -15.14 -20.04
CA PRO A 110 14.26 -16.52 -19.58
C PRO A 110 15.42 -17.37 -20.12
N SER A 111 15.87 -18.34 -19.33
CA SER A 111 16.93 -19.29 -19.70
C SER A 111 16.39 -20.42 -20.58
N CYS A 112 15.09 -20.71 -20.50
CA CYS A 112 14.39 -21.70 -21.32
C CYS A 112 12.89 -21.37 -21.44
N ASP A 113 12.20 -22.00 -22.41
CA ASP A 113 10.77 -21.80 -22.65
C ASP A 113 9.90 -22.15 -21.44
N TYR A 114 10.32 -23.15 -20.65
CA TYR A 114 9.63 -23.54 -19.42
C TYR A 114 9.68 -22.44 -18.36
N GLU A 115 10.83 -21.76 -18.18
CA GLU A 115 10.95 -20.59 -17.31
C GLU A 115 10.01 -19.48 -17.77
N TYR A 116 9.99 -19.18 -19.07
CA TYR A 116 9.12 -18.15 -19.63
C TYR A 116 7.63 -18.42 -19.39
N GLN A 117 7.16 -19.64 -19.69
CA GLN A 117 5.75 -20.01 -19.49
C GLN A 117 5.34 -19.95 -18.02
N ARG A 118 6.22 -20.37 -17.11
CA ARG A 118 5.97 -20.27 -15.66
C ARG A 118 6.00 -18.82 -15.18
N GLY A 119 6.93 -18.02 -15.68
CA GLY A 119 7.05 -16.59 -15.40
C GLY A 119 5.83 -15.82 -15.85
N MET A 120 5.28 -16.11 -17.03
CA MET A 120 4.04 -15.51 -17.51
C MET A 120 2.86 -15.81 -16.58
N ARG A 121 2.71 -17.07 -16.15
CA ARG A 121 1.66 -17.44 -15.17
C ARG A 121 1.83 -16.69 -13.84
N ALA A 122 3.05 -16.62 -13.32
CA ALA A 122 3.36 -15.88 -12.09
C ALA A 122 3.05 -14.37 -12.24
N THR A 123 3.40 -13.78 -13.40
CA THR A 123 3.16 -12.38 -13.72
C THR A 123 1.66 -12.06 -13.75
N HIS A 124 0.86 -12.86 -14.47
CA HIS A 124 -0.59 -12.68 -14.52
C HIS A 124 -1.22 -12.82 -13.14
N ARG A 125 -0.76 -13.81 -12.36
CA ARG A 125 -1.27 -14.01 -11.02
C ARG A 125 -0.93 -12.84 -10.09
N LEU A 126 0.28 -12.29 -10.18
CA LEU A 126 0.65 -11.12 -9.40
C LEU A 126 -0.21 -9.89 -9.78
N VAL A 127 -0.56 -9.72 -11.06
CA VAL A 127 -1.51 -8.67 -11.49
C VAL A 127 -2.87 -8.84 -10.81
N GLU A 128 -3.42 -10.05 -10.80
CA GLU A 128 -4.70 -10.34 -10.11
C GLU A 128 -4.58 -10.02 -8.62
N LEU A 129 -3.57 -10.56 -7.96
CA LEU A 129 -3.35 -10.39 -6.53
C LEU A 129 -3.22 -8.91 -6.16
N LEU A 130 -2.51 -8.09 -6.93
CA LEU A 130 -2.37 -6.65 -6.63
C LEU A 130 -3.67 -5.86 -6.84
N ASN A 131 -4.53 -6.31 -7.76
CA ASN A 131 -5.80 -5.66 -8.10
C ASN A 131 -6.99 -6.13 -7.25
N GLU A 132 -6.90 -7.27 -6.59
CA GLU A 132 -7.96 -7.84 -5.74
C GLU A 132 -8.35 -6.94 -4.54
N GLY A 133 -7.54 -5.93 -4.21
CA GLY A 133 -7.85 -4.94 -3.19
C GLY A 133 -6.60 -4.28 -2.60
N PRO A 134 -6.75 -3.46 -1.54
CA PRO A 134 -5.62 -2.82 -0.88
C PRO A 134 -4.57 -3.82 -0.38
N PHE A 135 -3.31 -3.39 -0.40
CA PHE A 135 -2.17 -4.12 0.14
C PHE A 135 -1.21 -3.16 0.85
N GLU A 136 -0.35 -3.72 1.68
CA GLU A 136 0.69 -3.00 2.43
C GLU A 136 2.06 -3.40 1.91
N LEU A 137 2.97 -2.43 1.85
CA LEU A 137 4.38 -2.64 1.55
C LEU A 137 5.19 -2.54 2.85
N ARG A 138 5.82 -3.64 3.24
CA ARG A 138 6.66 -3.68 4.43
C ARG A 138 8.14 -3.68 4.03
N THR A 139 8.93 -2.84 4.67
CA THR A 139 10.39 -2.86 4.54
C THR A 139 10.95 -4.12 5.19
N ILE A 140 12.08 -4.59 4.67
CA ILE A 140 12.89 -5.62 5.34
C ILE A 140 14.00 -4.93 6.15
N GLU A 141 14.49 -5.58 7.21
CA GLU A 141 15.47 -4.97 8.12
C GLU A 141 16.89 -4.93 7.55
N SER A 142 17.22 -5.86 6.64
CA SER A 142 18.59 -6.04 6.14
C SER A 142 19.02 -4.96 5.13
N ARG A 143 18.11 -4.49 4.28
CA ARG A 143 18.38 -3.49 3.23
C ARG A 143 17.09 -2.94 2.61
N ASP A 144 17.09 -1.65 2.25
CA ASP A 144 15.93 -1.01 1.61
C ASP A 144 15.90 -1.17 0.07
N GLU A 145 17.08 -1.27 -0.55
CA GLU A 145 17.28 -1.36 -1.99
C GLU A 145 18.25 -2.49 -2.35
N ASP A 146 18.11 -3.04 -3.55
CA ASP A 146 19.12 -3.91 -4.15
C ASP A 146 20.12 -3.13 -5.02
N GLN A 147 21.14 -3.84 -5.53
CA GLN A 147 22.18 -3.27 -6.39
C GLN A 147 21.66 -2.69 -7.72
N TYR A 148 20.40 -2.95 -8.08
CA TYR A 148 19.75 -2.44 -9.28
C TYR A 148 18.82 -1.25 -8.98
N GLY A 149 18.81 -0.76 -7.74
CA GLY A 149 17.95 0.34 -7.28
C GLY A 149 16.47 -0.05 -7.13
N ARG A 150 16.14 -1.35 -7.03
CA ARG A 150 14.77 -1.79 -6.72
C ARG A 150 14.54 -1.70 -5.22
N LYS A 151 13.42 -1.10 -4.81
CA LYS A 151 12.97 -1.15 -3.42
C LYS A 151 12.60 -2.59 -3.05
N LEU A 152 13.10 -3.06 -1.92
CA LEU A 152 12.81 -4.41 -1.42
C LEU A 152 11.66 -4.36 -0.43
N ARG A 153 10.55 -5.00 -0.77
CA ARG A 153 9.33 -4.96 0.05
C ARG A 153 8.73 -6.34 0.19
N VAL A 154 8.18 -6.64 1.36
CA VAL A 154 7.21 -7.74 1.51
C VAL A 154 5.82 -7.16 1.24
N VAL A 155 5.09 -7.74 0.30
CA VAL A 155 3.75 -7.28 -0.11
C VAL A 155 2.72 -8.10 0.64
N THR A 156 1.87 -7.44 1.43
CA THR A 156 0.95 -8.13 2.34
C THR A 156 -0.48 -7.63 2.21
N ARG A 157 -1.47 -8.52 2.40
CA ARG A 157 -2.89 -8.18 2.53
C ARG A 157 -3.47 -8.88 3.73
N GLY A 158 -4.12 -8.14 4.62
CA GLY A 158 -4.76 -8.72 5.81
C GLY A 158 -3.81 -9.50 6.71
N GLY A 159 -2.52 -9.15 6.71
CA GLY A 159 -1.51 -9.94 7.41
C GLY A 159 -1.27 -11.31 6.77
N ARG A 160 -1.27 -11.42 5.44
CA ARG A 160 -0.70 -12.55 4.68
C ARG A 160 0.19 -12.02 3.55
N SER A 161 1.34 -12.65 3.30
CA SER A 161 2.19 -12.31 2.15
C SER A 161 1.54 -12.76 0.84
N LEU A 162 1.49 -11.86 -0.15
CA LEU A 162 1.10 -12.20 -1.52
C LEU A 162 2.20 -13.03 -2.21
N GLY A 163 3.46 -12.86 -1.79
CA GLY A 163 4.57 -13.70 -2.24
C GLY A 163 4.39 -15.14 -1.78
N ASP A 164 4.11 -15.37 -0.50
CA ASP A 164 3.81 -16.72 0.01
C ASP A 164 2.62 -17.36 -0.71
N GLN A 165 1.64 -16.55 -1.13
CA GLN A 165 0.54 -17.06 -1.95
C GLN A 165 1.02 -17.57 -3.31
N LEU A 166 1.86 -16.82 -4.02
CA LEU A 166 2.49 -17.29 -5.26
C LEU A 166 3.33 -18.56 -5.06
N VAL A 167 4.03 -18.67 -3.92
CA VAL A 167 4.77 -19.90 -3.57
C VAL A 167 3.83 -21.07 -3.37
N SER A 168 2.73 -20.89 -2.62
CA SER A 168 1.74 -21.94 -2.37
C SER A 168 1.03 -22.40 -3.64
N GLU A 169 0.89 -21.51 -4.62
CA GLU A 169 0.32 -21.80 -5.95
C GLU A 169 1.37 -22.39 -6.92
N GLY A 170 2.62 -22.57 -6.48
CA GLY A 170 3.70 -23.14 -7.28
C GLY A 170 4.23 -22.20 -8.38
N LEU A 171 4.01 -20.89 -8.24
CA LEU A 171 4.41 -19.86 -9.21
C LEU A 171 5.72 -19.15 -8.84
N ALA A 172 6.16 -19.27 -7.59
CA ALA A 172 7.41 -18.72 -7.07
C ALA A 172 8.08 -19.69 -6.10
N ARG A 173 9.33 -19.41 -5.71
CA ARG A 173 10.05 -20.06 -4.60
C ARG A 173 10.24 -19.07 -3.46
N THR A 174 10.36 -19.55 -2.22
CA THR A 174 10.80 -18.71 -1.10
C THR A 174 12.24 -18.24 -1.34
N TRP A 175 12.52 -16.97 -1.04
CA TRP A 175 13.87 -16.43 -1.18
C TRP A 175 14.82 -17.02 -0.13
N THR A 176 15.89 -17.68 -0.59
CA THR A 176 16.91 -18.33 0.27
C THR A 176 18.25 -17.59 0.27
N GLY A 177 18.26 -16.31 -0.14
CA GLY A 177 19.48 -15.50 -0.21
C GLY A 177 20.19 -15.52 -1.56
N ARG A 178 19.79 -16.43 -2.46
CA ARG A 178 20.30 -16.51 -3.83
C ARG A 178 19.20 -16.93 -4.81
N ARG A 179 19.36 -16.54 -6.07
CA ARG A 179 18.51 -17.02 -7.16
C ARG A 179 18.88 -18.46 -7.50
N GLU A 180 17.86 -19.28 -7.74
CA GLU A 180 18.01 -20.65 -8.22
C GLU A 180 17.51 -20.76 -9.65
N PRO A 181 18.03 -21.71 -10.45
CA PRO A 181 17.60 -21.86 -11.82
C PRO A 181 16.20 -22.51 -11.90
N TRP A 182 15.46 -22.11 -12.92
CA TRP A 182 14.11 -22.60 -13.25
C TRP A 182 14.09 -23.61 -14.40
N CYS A 183 15.27 -23.80 -15.01
CA CYS A 183 15.68 -24.83 -15.93
C CYS A 183 16.76 -25.65 -15.20
#